data_AF-U5N535-F1
#
_entry.id   AF-U5N535-F1
#
_cell.length_a   1.000
_cell.length_b   1.000
_cell.length_c   1.000
_cell.angle_alpha   90.00
_cell.angle_beta   90.00
_cell.angle_gamma   90.00
#
_symmetry.space_group_name_H-M   'P 1'
#
loop_
_entity.id
_entity.type
_entity.pdbx_description
1 polymer ?
#
loop_
_entity_poly.entity_id
_entity_poly.type
_entity_poly.pdbx_seq_one_letter_code
_entity_poly.pdbx_strand_id
1 'polypeptide(L)' 'MDYIAALEKSLGKKAVIKMLPLQPGDVLDTFADVSDLVEQFQYKPTTLVEQGIEHFVAWYREYYKT' A
#
# COMPACT_ATOMS: atom_id res chain seq x y z
N MET A 1 -7.89 6.26 2.78
CA MET A 1 -8.65 5.17 2.10
C MET A 1 -7.98 4.73 0.80
N ASP A 2 -6.81 5.29 0.50
CA ASP A 2 -6.20 5.26 -0.82
C ASP A 2 -5.66 3.88 -1.17
N TYR A 3 -5.19 3.13 -0.17
CA TYR A 3 -4.79 1.72 -0.34
C TYR A 3 -5.94 0.81 -0.80
N ILE A 4 -7.13 0.94 -0.19
CA ILE A 4 -8.31 0.16 -0.61
C ILE A 4 -8.73 0.58 -2.01
N ALA A 5 -8.79 1.88 -2.29
CA ALA A 5 -9.15 2.38 -3.62
C ALA A 5 -8.18 1.91 -4.71
N ALA A 6 -6.87 1.89 -4.43
CA ALA A 6 -5.86 1.37 -5.33
C ALA A 6 -6.05 -0.14 -5.58
N LEU A 7 -6.35 -0.93 -4.53
CA LEU A 7 -6.71 -2.35 -4.70
C LEU A 7 -7.97 -2.54 -5.56
N GLU A 8 -9.03 -1.76 -5.30
CA GLU A 8 -10.27 -1.82 -6.08
C GLU A 8 -10.03 -1.53 -7.57
N LYS A 9 -9.18 -0.54 -7.86
CA LYS A 9 -8.78 -0.18 -9.23
C LYS A 9 -8.00 -1.31 -9.88
N SER A 10 -6.98 -1.85 -9.23
CA SER A 10 -6.15 -2.94 -9.77
C SER A 10 -6.94 -4.25 -9.93
N LEU A 11 -7.92 -4.51 -9.07
CA LEU A 11 -8.76 -5.71 -9.11
C LEU A 11 -10.00 -5.55 -10.00
N GLY A 12 -10.36 -4.32 -10.38
CA GLY A 12 -11.58 -4.01 -11.13
C GLY A 12 -12.87 -4.29 -10.35
N LYS A 13 -12.82 -4.28 -9.01
CA LYS A 13 -13.93 -4.69 -8.14
C LYS A 13 -14.00 -3.83 -6.89
N LYS A 14 -15.22 -3.44 -6.50
CA LYS A 14 -15.46 -2.72 -5.24
C LYS A 14 -15.40 -3.64 -4.03
N ALA A 15 -14.72 -3.17 -2.98
CA ALA A 15 -14.62 -3.85 -1.72
C ALA A 15 -15.92 -3.66 -0.91
N VAL A 16 -16.35 -4.69 -0.21
CA VAL A 16 -17.39 -4.57 0.81
C VAL A 16 -16.68 -4.25 2.12
N ILE A 17 -16.64 -2.96 2.48
CA ILE A 17 -15.89 -2.47 3.63
C ILE A 17 -16.74 -2.60 4.89
N LYS A 18 -16.21 -3.28 5.91
CA LYS A 18 -16.77 -3.31 7.26
C LYS A 18 -15.79 -2.62 8.21
N MET A 19 -16.14 -1.41 8.65
CA MET A 19 -15.34 -0.68 9.62
C MET A 19 -15.50 -1.32 11.00
N LEU A 20 -14.39 -1.77 11.57
CA LEU A 20 -14.32 -2.34 12.92
C LEU A 20 -13.63 -1.34 13.87
N PRO A 21 -13.81 -1.48 15.19
CA PRO A 21 -13.06 -0.68 16.16
C PRO A 21 -11.54 -0.88 16.01
N LEU A 22 -10.77 0.12 16.42
CA LEU A 22 -9.31 0.08 16.46
C LEU A 22 -8.85 -1.10 17.31
N GLN A 23 -7.87 -1.87 16.84
CA GLN A 23 -7.38 -3.03 17.58
C GLN A 23 -6.38 -2.58 18.67
N PRO A 24 -6.32 -3.30 19.81
CA PRO A 24 -5.29 -3.05 20.81
C PRO A 24 -3.90 -3.29 20.21
N GLY A 25 -3.09 -2.23 20.10
CA GLY A 25 -1.75 -2.28 19.50
C GLY A 25 -1.61 -1.51 18.19
N ASP A 26 -2.72 -1.10 17.57
CA ASP A 26 -2.67 -0.19 16.43
C ASP A 26 -2.23 1.21 16.87
N VAL A 27 -1.35 1.80 16.08
CA VAL A 27 -1.07 3.25 16.13
C VAL A 27 -1.95 3.94 15.10
N LEU A 28 -2.48 5.12 15.44
CA LEU A 28 -3.46 5.82 14.60
C LEU A 28 -2.86 6.27 13.26
N ASP A 29 -1.64 6.79 13.28
CA ASP A 29 -0.91 7.20 12.08
C ASP A 29 0.59 7.15 12.36
N THR A 30 1.35 6.60 11.41
CA THR A 30 2.81 6.52 11.50
C THR A 30 3.41 6.47 10.10
N PHE A 31 4.52 7.17 9.91
CA PHE A 31 5.29 7.18 8.68
C PHE A 31 6.77 7.41 8.99
N ALA A 32 7.64 6.97 8.10
CA ALA A 32 9.08 7.19 8.23
C ALA A 32 9.46 8.58 7.72
N ASP A 33 10.27 9.31 8.49
CA ASP A 33 11.06 10.42 7.96
C ASP A 33 12.25 9.84 7.18
N VAL A 34 12.43 10.27 5.94
CA VAL A 34 13.49 9.80 5.04
C VAL A 34 14.56 10.85 4.77
N SER A 35 14.54 11.98 5.49
CA SER A 35 15.48 13.09 5.26
C SER A 35 16.94 12.65 5.35
N ASP A 36 17.31 11.86 6.37
CA ASP A 36 18.68 11.33 6.53
C ASP A 36 19.09 10.42 5.37
N LEU A 37 18.17 9.59 4.88
CA LEU A 37 18.41 8.68 3.76
C LEU A 37 18.68 9.47 2.47
N VAL A 38 17.92 10.54 2.25
CA VAL A 38 18.12 11.44 1.11
C VAL A 38 19.44 12.17 1.22
N GLU A 39 19.77 12.73 2.39
CA GLU A 39 21.01 13.49 2.60
C GLU A 39 22.26 12.61 2.42
N GLN A 40 22.30 11.48 3.13
CA GLN A 40 23.51 10.66 3.25
C GLN A 40 23.72 9.73 2.05
N PHE A 41 22.63 9.27 1.42
CA PHE A 41 22.69 8.25 0.37
C PHE A 41 22.12 8.72 -0.97
N GLN A 42 21.62 9.96 -1.06
CA GLN A 42 21.02 10.51 -2.29
C GLN A 42 19.91 9.61 -2.85
N TYR A 43 19.19 8.93 -1.95
CA TYR A 43 18.15 7.97 -2.29
C TYR A 43 16.81 8.36 -1.67
N LYS A 44 15.75 8.19 -2.44
CA LYS A 44 14.36 8.32 -1.99
C LYS A 44 13.50 7.25 -2.66
N PRO A 45 12.58 6.59 -1.94
CA PRO A 45 11.57 5.76 -2.57
C PRO A 45 10.74 6.57 -3.56
N THR A 46 10.63 6.11 -4.81
CA THR A 46 9.90 6.80 -5.87
C THR A 46 8.67 6.05 -6.37
N THR A 47 8.49 4.79 -5.96
CA THR A 47 7.32 4.00 -6.31
C THR A 47 6.09 4.58 -5.64
N LEU A 48 5.11 4.96 -6.45
CA LEU A 48 3.81 5.40 -5.94
C LEU A 48 3.05 4.22 -5.34
N VAL A 49 2.18 4.50 -4.36
CA VAL A 49 1.37 3.45 -3.70
C VAL A 49 0.52 2.70 -4.73
N GLU A 50 -0.08 3.40 -5.68
CA GLU A 50 -0.92 2.79 -6.71
C GLU A 50 -0.11 1.82 -7.60
N GLN A 51 1.11 2.22 -7.98
CA GLN A 51 2.01 1.38 -8.77
C GLN A 51 2.47 0.15 -7.99
N GLY A 52 2.82 0.33 -6.71
CA GLY A 52 3.20 -0.76 -5.83
C GLY A 52 2.09 -1.80 -5.68
N ILE A 53 0.84 -1.34 -5.48
CA ILE A 53 -0.33 -2.22 -5.37
C ILE A 53 -0.62 -2.93 -6.70
N GLU A 54 -0.53 -2.23 -7.83
CA GLU A 54 -0.72 -2.84 -9.15
C GLU A 54 0.27 -3.99 -9.39
N HIS A 55 1.57 -3.74 -9.14
CA HIS A 55 2.60 -4.77 -9.26
C HIS A 55 2.37 -5.94 -8.30
N PHE A 56 1.94 -5.66 -7.06
CA PHE A 56 1.63 -6.69 -6.08
C PHE A 56 0.46 -7.57 -6.55
N VAL A 57 -0.63 -6.98 -7.04
CA VAL A 57 -1.79 -7.72 -7.55
C VAL A 57 -1.41 -8.59 -8.74
N ALA A 58 -0.61 -8.06 -9.67
CA ALA A 58 -0.13 -8.81 -10.83
C ALA A 58 0.71 -10.02 -10.40
N TRP A 59 1.68 -9.82 -9.51
CA TRP A 59 2.49 -10.91 -8.94
C TRP A 59 1.62 -11.96 -8.23
N TYR A 60 0.67 -11.52 -7.39
CA TYR A 60 -0.18 -12.43 -6.63
C TYR A 60 -1.01 -13.32 -7.55
N ARG A 61 -1.64 -12.73 -8.58
CA ARG A 61 -2.45 -13.49 -9.55
C ARG A 61 -1.62 -14.46 -10.36
N GLU A 62 -0.43 -14.07 -10.78
CA GLU A 62 0.49 -14.95 -11.50
C GLU A 62 0.92 -16.13 -10.61
N TYR A 63 1.28 -15.86 -9.35
CA TYR A 63 1.73 -16.88 -8.42
C TYR A 63 0.62 -17.89 -8.09
N TYR A 64 -0.60 -17.42 -7.85
CA TYR A 64 -1.73 -18.29 -7.49
C TYR A 64 -2.57 -18.77 -8.68
N LYS A 65 -2.27 -18.31 -9.91
CA LYS A 65 -3.00 -18.60 -11.15
C LYS A 65 -4.51 -18.26 -11.07
N THR A 66 -4.82 -17.08 -10.55
CA THR A 66 -6.21 -16.60 -10.32
C THR A 66 -6.57 -15.39 -11.15
#